data_AF-A0A839N8H1-F1
#
_entry.id   AF-A0A839N8H1-F1
#
_cell.length_a   1.000
_cell.length_b   1.000
_cell.length_c   1.000
_cell.angle_alpha   90.00
_cell.angle_beta   90.00
_cell.angle_gamma   90.00
#
_symmetry.space_group_name_H-M   'P 1'
#
loop_
_entity.id
_entity.type
_entity.pdbx_description
1 polymer ?
#
loop_
_entity_poly.entity_id
_entity_poly.type
_entity_poly.pdbx_seq_one_letter_code
_entity_poly.pdbx_strand_id
1 'polypeptide(L)'
;MEAARYEEEQLKTSLANQLLGRLVDLDEAAEAELVPKLTTMAELKWDTYEGFRAGQRFMESLARWLQGFDQATRKRWLDFLLDRLVFISAAEVDHLIAVAYPDVIRPAVLERVAMASGISRHRKAQLVSTPAFKVELRRILVFALSDGARLDVLRRNSDLSHEQFIPQPAVPPTRRADLRKKLVTALQVHGGEADDFTFNHVLLVDDFYGSGTSLIDIVENADGTVSPDGKIAKFLKEAASLATADEDEPAVLDEGYSATILIYMASARAKRHIEDALQKAGLADRWRLEVIQVFDDTCEVTDADLLADCDVFWDPVLEDEHKACAARGYKDCALPIVLHHNAPNNSVSPLWADSTGRRREGYTSMERRALFPRYERHHSDRP
;
A
#
# COMPACT_ATOMS: atom_id res chain seq x y z
N MET A 1 14.35 -1.15 38.43
CA MET A 1 13.50 -0.37 37.51
C MET A 1 12.98 -1.23 36.36
N GLU A 2 13.84 -2.00 35.68
CA GLU A 2 13.43 -2.98 34.65
C GLU A 2 12.52 -4.10 35.17
N ALA A 3 12.84 -4.71 36.32
CA ALA A 3 12.02 -5.78 36.91
C ALA A 3 10.59 -5.32 37.30
N ALA A 4 10.44 -4.09 37.80
CA ALA A 4 9.14 -3.54 38.17
C ALA A 4 8.27 -3.18 36.95
N ARG A 5 8.90 -2.74 35.85
CA ARG A 5 8.22 -2.56 34.55
C ARG A 5 7.76 -3.90 33.99
N TYR A 6 8.60 -4.92 34.07
CA TYR A 6 8.28 -6.27 33.62
C TYR A 6 7.12 -6.89 34.41
N GLU A 7 7.10 -6.75 35.74
CA GLU A 7 5.97 -7.20 36.57
C GLU A 7 4.68 -6.44 36.27
N GLU A 8 4.73 -5.12 36.08
CA GLU A 8 3.54 -4.31 35.74
C GLU A 8 2.95 -4.72 34.38
N GLU A 9 3.81 -5.05 33.42
CA GLU A 9 3.43 -5.46 32.07
C GLU A 9 2.85 -6.88 32.03
N GLN A 10 3.40 -7.80 32.84
CA GLN A 10 2.82 -9.13 33.04
C GLN A 10 1.45 -9.06 33.74
N LEU A 11 1.29 -8.17 34.72
CA LEU A 11 0.03 -8.00 35.44
C LEU A 11 -1.09 -7.48 34.52
N LYS A 12 -0.79 -6.50 33.65
CA LYS A 12 -1.74 -5.96 32.66
C LYS A 12 -2.16 -7.01 31.65
N THR A 13 -1.22 -7.81 31.16
CA THR A 13 -1.48 -8.90 30.22
C THR A 13 -2.35 -9.99 30.87
N SER A 14 -2.03 -10.39 32.11
CA SER A 14 -2.85 -11.34 32.86
C SER A 14 -4.28 -10.84 33.11
N LEU A 15 -4.44 -9.54 33.40
CA LEU A 15 -5.76 -8.95 33.61
C LEU A 15 -6.55 -8.86 32.30
N ALA A 16 -5.91 -8.51 31.18
CA ALA A 16 -6.52 -8.50 29.86
C ALA A 16 -7.04 -9.90 29.47
N ASN A 17 -6.27 -10.95 29.76
CA ASN A 17 -6.67 -12.34 29.51
C ASN A 17 -7.92 -12.73 30.32
N GLN A 18 -7.94 -12.43 31.62
CA GLN A 18 -9.11 -12.67 32.47
C GLN A 18 -10.33 -11.87 32.05
N LEU A 19 -10.13 -10.63 31.59
CA LEU A 19 -11.22 -9.81 31.03
C LEU A 19 -11.76 -10.40 29.74
N LEU A 20 -10.90 -10.95 28.88
CA LEU A 20 -11.31 -11.58 27.63
C LEU A 20 -12.19 -12.80 27.88
N GLY A 21 -11.79 -13.71 28.78
CA GLY A 21 -12.59 -14.88 29.16
C GLY A 21 -14.00 -14.49 29.64
N ARG A 22 -14.08 -13.45 30.48
CA ARG A 22 -15.35 -12.92 30.99
C ARG A 22 -16.19 -12.19 29.95
N LEU A 23 -15.58 -11.46 29.02
CA LEU A 23 -16.31 -10.71 27.99
C LEU A 23 -16.97 -11.63 26.97
N VAL A 24 -16.44 -12.83 26.78
CA VAL A 24 -16.87 -13.78 25.74
C VAL A 24 -17.60 -14.97 26.37
N ASP A 25 -17.84 -14.95 27.68
CA ASP A 25 -18.55 -16.00 28.43
C ASP A 25 -18.02 -17.40 28.08
N LEU A 26 -16.70 -17.52 28.00
CA LEU A 26 -16.02 -18.77 27.70
C LEU A 26 -15.97 -19.63 28.97
N ASP A 27 -16.17 -20.94 28.81
CA ASP A 27 -15.83 -21.87 29.87
C ASP A 27 -14.30 -21.98 30.02
N GLU A 28 -13.86 -22.57 31.14
CA GLU A 28 -12.42 -22.70 31.45
C GLU A 28 -11.65 -23.45 30.36
N ALA A 29 -12.29 -24.42 29.67
CA ALA A 29 -11.64 -25.20 28.62
C ALA A 29 -11.45 -24.38 27.34
N ALA A 30 -12.47 -23.65 26.91
CA ALA A 30 -12.40 -22.78 25.75
C ALA A 30 -11.45 -21.59 25.96
N GLU A 31 -11.42 -21.02 27.18
CA GLU A 31 -10.45 -19.99 27.54
C GLU A 31 -9.01 -20.52 27.46
N ALA A 32 -8.75 -21.71 28.01
CA ALA A 32 -7.44 -22.35 27.98
C ALA A 32 -6.96 -22.69 26.56
N GLU A 33 -7.88 -22.86 25.59
CA GLU A 33 -7.54 -23.06 24.19
C GLU A 33 -7.34 -21.74 23.43
N LEU A 34 -8.22 -20.76 23.64
CA LEU A 34 -8.25 -19.53 22.86
C LEU A 34 -7.13 -18.55 23.25
N VAL A 35 -6.94 -18.32 24.55
CA VAL A 35 -6.02 -17.29 25.04
C VAL A 35 -4.58 -17.53 24.55
N PRO A 36 -4.01 -18.75 24.62
CA PRO A 36 -2.67 -18.99 24.11
C PRO A 36 -2.53 -18.72 22.60
N LYS A 37 -3.55 -19.03 21.78
CA LYS A 37 -3.53 -18.75 20.34
C LYS A 37 -3.47 -17.24 20.10
N LEU A 38 -4.33 -16.47 20.77
CA LEU A 38 -4.35 -15.00 20.64
C LEU A 38 -3.07 -14.35 21.15
N THR A 39 -2.55 -14.80 22.30
CA THR A 39 -1.27 -14.28 22.84
C THR A 39 -0.13 -14.57 21.86
N THR A 40 -0.06 -15.78 21.30
CA THR A 40 0.97 -16.13 20.31
C THR A 40 0.87 -15.25 19.06
N MET A 41 -0.34 -15.03 18.54
CA MET A 41 -0.55 -14.16 17.38
C MET A 41 -0.27 -12.69 17.68
N ALA A 42 -0.59 -12.22 18.89
CA ALA A 42 -0.25 -10.89 19.35
C ALA A 42 1.26 -10.67 19.37
N GLU A 43 2.00 -11.54 20.07
CA GLU A 43 3.44 -11.44 20.24
C GLU A 43 4.22 -11.57 18.92
N LEU A 44 3.77 -12.45 18.02
CA LEU A 44 4.46 -12.69 16.75
C LEU A 44 4.09 -11.69 15.65
N LYS A 45 2.87 -11.14 15.66
CA LYS A 45 2.36 -10.30 14.57
C LYS A 45 1.68 -9.02 15.06
N TRP A 46 0.58 -9.12 15.79
CA TRP A 46 -0.33 -7.98 15.94
C TRP A 46 0.20 -6.86 16.84
N ASP A 47 1.06 -7.16 17.81
CA ASP A 47 1.70 -6.14 18.66
C ASP A 47 2.67 -5.23 17.89
N THR A 48 3.08 -5.65 16.67
CA THR A 48 3.94 -4.83 15.80
C THR A 48 3.18 -3.76 15.01
N TYR A 49 1.86 -3.64 15.21
CA TYR A 49 1.06 -2.62 14.54
C TYR A 49 1.44 -1.20 15.02
N GLU A 50 1.98 -0.39 14.12
CA GLU A 50 2.51 0.96 14.41
C GLU A 50 1.41 1.97 14.75
N GLY A 51 0.14 1.64 14.48
CA GLY A 51 -0.99 2.46 14.92
C GLY A 51 -1.29 2.35 16.41
N PHE A 52 -0.66 1.42 17.14
CA PHE A 52 -0.75 1.38 18.60
C PHE A 52 0.10 2.49 19.24
N ARG A 53 -0.43 3.07 20.32
CA ARG A 53 0.32 4.04 21.12
C ARG A 53 1.47 3.34 21.85
N ALA A 54 2.49 4.09 22.25
CA ALA A 54 3.59 3.55 23.04
C ALA A 54 3.07 2.81 24.29
N GLY A 55 3.42 1.53 24.41
CA GLY A 55 2.98 0.66 25.52
C GLY A 55 1.57 0.07 25.39
N GLN A 56 0.85 0.34 24.30
CA GLN A 56 -0.40 -0.33 23.99
C GLN A 56 -0.11 -1.68 23.32
N ARG A 57 -0.77 -2.73 23.82
CA ARG A 57 -0.68 -4.09 23.27
C ARG A 57 -2.00 -4.51 22.64
N PHE A 58 -1.95 -5.49 21.74
CA PHE A 58 -3.10 -6.04 21.04
C PHE A 58 -4.16 -6.58 22.02
N MET A 59 -3.76 -7.37 23.02
CA MET A 59 -4.72 -7.99 23.95
C MET A 59 -5.56 -6.94 24.72
N GLU A 60 -4.95 -5.82 25.10
CA GLU A 60 -5.66 -4.72 25.74
C GLU A 60 -6.62 -4.02 24.76
N SER A 61 -6.16 -3.80 23.52
CA SER A 61 -7.00 -3.24 22.44
C SER A 61 -8.19 -4.15 22.14
N LEU A 62 -7.96 -5.47 22.07
CA LEU A 62 -8.98 -6.48 21.84
C LEU A 62 -10.04 -6.45 22.93
N ALA A 63 -9.65 -6.46 24.21
CA ALA A 63 -10.61 -6.41 25.31
C ALA A 63 -11.49 -5.14 25.27
N ARG A 64 -10.89 -3.97 24.99
CA ARG A 64 -11.62 -2.70 24.86
C ARG A 64 -12.52 -2.67 23.63
N TRP A 65 -12.07 -3.28 22.53
CA TRP A 65 -12.83 -3.37 21.29
C TRP A 65 -14.07 -4.26 21.48
N LEU A 66 -13.91 -5.44 22.09
CA LEU A 66 -15.01 -6.38 22.37
C LEU A 66 -16.06 -5.82 23.33
N GLN A 67 -15.67 -4.93 24.26
CA GLN A 67 -16.63 -4.24 25.14
C GLN A 67 -17.67 -3.42 24.37
N GLY A 68 -17.35 -2.96 23.15
CA GLY A 68 -18.28 -2.21 22.30
C GLY A 68 -19.37 -3.06 21.62
N PHE A 69 -19.29 -4.39 21.77
CA PHE A 69 -20.18 -5.34 21.10
C PHE A 69 -21.04 -6.14 22.08
N ASP A 70 -22.15 -6.69 21.58
CA ASP A 70 -22.93 -7.69 22.31
C ASP A 70 -22.25 -9.08 22.29
N GLN A 71 -22.79 -10.01 23.07
CA GLN A 71 -22.20 -11.33 23.27
C GLN A 71 -22.07 -12.13 21.96
N ALA A 72 -23.08 -12.11 21.10
CA ALA A 72 -23.08 -12.87 19.84
C ALA A 72 -22.04 -12.29 18.87
N THR A 73 -21.98 -10.96 18.79
CA THR A 73 -21.04 -10.22 17.95
C THR A 73 -19.61 -10.45 18.41
N ARG A 74 -19.34 -10.44 19.72
CA ARG A 74 -17.99 -10.72 20.27
C ARG A 74 -17.45 -12.07 19.80
N LYS A 75 -18.27 -13.12 19.87
CA LYS A 75 -17.87 -14.46 19.44
C LYS A 75 -17.59 -14.51 17.94
N ARG A 76 -18.50 -14.00 17.10
CA ARG A 76 -18.30 -13.94 15.64
C ARG A 76 -17.00 -13.24 15.25
N TRP A 77 -16.71 -12.11 15.88
CA TRP A 77 -15.50 -11.34 15.57
C TRP A 77 -14.22 -12.02 16.08
N LEU A 78 -14.26 -12.75 17.19
CA LEU A 78 -13.12 -13.55 17.62
C LEU A 78 -12.80 -14.69 16.65
N ASP A 79 -13.84 -15.40 16.19
CA ASP A 79 -13.69 -16.45 15.17
C ASP A 79 -13.12 -15.83 13.88
N PHE A 80 -13.63 -14.67 13.46
CA PHE A 80 -13.09 -13.92 12.32
C PHE A 80 -11.60 -13.56 12.47
N LEU A 81 -11.16 -13.10 13.64
CA LEU A 81 -9.77 -12.71 13.86
C LEU A 81 -8.80 -13.89 13.77
N LEU A 82 -9.23 -15.08 14.19
CA LEU A 82 -8.42 -16.28 14.13
C LEU A 82 -8.40 -16.92 12.74
N ASP A 83 -9.54 -16.92 12.05
CA ASP A 83 -9.71 -17.72 10.84
C ASP A 83 -9.57 -16.90 9.55
N ARG A 84 -9.79 -15.58 9.60
CA ARG A 84 -9.94 -14.74 8.40
C ARG A 84 -9.04 -13.50 8.36
N LEU A 85 -8.62 -12.95 9.51
CA LEU A 85 -7.77 -11.75 9.53
C LEU A 85 -6.41 -12.02 8.85
N VAL A 86 -6.09 -11.19 7.86
CA VAL A 86 -4.80 -11.18 7.18
C VAL A 86 -3.98 -10.01 7.70
N PHE A 87 -3.03 -10.30 8.58
CA PHE A 87 -2.07 -9.31 9.07
C PHE A 87 -0.72 -9.45 8.37
N ILE A 88 -0.28 -8.37 7.71
CA ILE A 88 1.00 -8.27 7.02
C ILE A 88 2.00 -7.50 7.89
N SER A 89 2.99 -8.22 8.40
CA SER A 89 4.08 -7.69 9.24
C SER A 89 5.08 -6.84 8.45
N ALA A 90 5.90 -6.07 9.16
CA ALA A 90 6.99 -5.29 8.56
C ALA A 90 7.98 -6.18 7.78
N ALA A 91 8.29 -7.37 8.30
CA ALA A 91 9.18 -8.31 7.63
C ALA A 91 8.58 -8.86 6.33
N GLU A 92 7.28 -9.12 6.30
CA GLU A 92 6.58 -9.55 5.07
C GLU A 92 6.55 -8.41 4.03
N VAL A 93 6.30 -7.16 4.45
CA VAL A 93 6.39 -5.99 3.54
C VAL A 93 7.81 -5.82 3.02
N ASP A 94 8.83 -5.81 3.88
CA ASP A 94 10.23 -5.66 3.47
C ASP A 94 10.67 -6.79 2.53
N HIS A 95 10.16 -8.01 2.73
CA HIS A 95 10.40 -9.12 1.82
C HIS A 95 9.80 -8.89 0.43
N LEU A 96 8.54 -8.44 0.34
CA LEU A 96 7.90 -8.08 -0.94
C LEU A 96 8.70 -6.99 -1.68
N ILE A 97 9.20 -5.99 -0.95
CA ILE A 97 10.04 -4.94 -1.53
C ILE A 97 11.38 -5.52 -2.03
N ALA A 98 12.00 -6.42 -1.26
CA ALA A 98 13.28 -7.01 -1.60
C ALA A 98 13.23 -7.89 -2.88
N VAL A 99 12.09 -8.56 -3.13
CA VAL A 99 11.92 -9.38 -4.34
C VAL A 99 11.50 -8.59 -5.57
N ALA A 100 11.00 -7.35 -5.40
CA ALA A 100 10.55 -6.51 -6.50
C ALA A 100 11.60 -6.32 -7.61
N TYR A 101 12.86 -6.07 -7.22
CA TYR A 101 13.93 -5.92 -8.21
C TYR A 101 14.31 -7.22 -8.93
N PRO A 102 14.71 -8.30 -8.22
CA PRO A 102 15.14 -9.53 -8.88
C PRO A 102 14.03 -10.24 -9.66
N ASP A 103 12.77 -10.13 -9.24
CA ASP A 103 11.68 -10.93 -9.79
C ASP A 103 10.77 -10.17 -10.76
N VAL A 104 10.71 -8.83 -10.68
CA VAL A 104 9.86 -8.00 -11.54
C VAL A 104 10.69 -7.06 -12.42
N ILE A 105 11.45 -6.15 -11.80
CA ILE A 105 12.12 -5.05 -12.53
C ILE A 105 13.22 -5.61 -13.45
N ARG A 106 14.14 -6.40 -12.91
CA ARG A 106 15.29 -6.92 -13.66
C ARG A 106 14.85 -7.87 -14.80
N PRO A 107 13.91 -8.82 -14.59
CA PRO A 107 13.38 -9.63 -15.69
C PRO A 107 12.73 -8.81 -16.79
N ALA A 108 11.96 -7.76 -16.47
CA ALA A 108 11.36 -6.89 -17.47
C ALA A 108 12.42 -6.16 -18.32
N VAL A 109 13.50 -5.68 -17.70
CA VAL A 109 14.64 -5.08 -18.42
C VAL A 109 15.33 -6.11 -19.33
N LEU A 110 15.55 -7.33 -18.82
CA LEU A 110 16.16 -8.41 -19.61
C LEU A 110 15.32 -8.77 -20.83
N GLU A 111 13.98 -8.83 -20.69
CA GLU A 111 13.07 -9.11 -21.80
C GLU A 111 13.17 -8.02 -22.88
N ARG A 112 13.19 -6.73 -22.50
CA ARG A 112 13.35 -5.60 -23.43
C ARG A 112 14.68 -5.67 -24.20
N VAL A 113 15.79 -5.90 -23.48
CA VAL A 113 17.12 -6.01 -24.09
C VAL A 113 17.21 -7.23 -25.00
N ALA A 114 16.60 -8.36 -24.61
CA ALA A 114 16.53 -9.57 -25.42
C ALA A 114 15.81 -9.33 -26.75
N MET A 115 14.65 -8.66 -26.71
CA MET A 115 13.90 -8.30 -27.92
C MET A 115 14.69 -7.37 -28.84
N ALA A 116 15.33 -6.33 -28.30
CA ALA A 116 16.08 -5.35 -29.08
C ALA A 116 17.38 -5.93 -29.69
N SER A 117 18.07 -6.81 -28.98
CA SER A 117 19.35 -7.39 -29.41
C SER A 117 19.23 -8.70 -30.20
N GLY A 118 18.04 -9.31 -30.25
CA GLY A 118 17.82 -10.64 -30.82
C GLY A 118 18.46 -11.78 -30.03
N ILE A 119 19.04 -11.51 -28.85
CA ILE A 119 19.59 -12.53 -27.95
C ILE A 119 18.43 -13.23 -27.23
N SER A 120 18.47 -14.57 -27.17
CA SER A 120 17.44 -15.34 -26.45
C SER A 120 17.33 -14.93 -24.98
N ARG A 121 16.09 -14.71 -24.49
CA ARG A 121 15.78 -14.37 -23.09
C ARG A 121 16.33 -15.36 -22.05
N HIS A 122 16.61 -16.59 -22.46
CA HIS A 122 17.17 -17.62 -21.59
C HIS A 122 18.68 -17.43 -21.34
N ARG A 123 19.38 -16.65 -22.18
CA ARG A 123 20.82 -16.37 -22.03
C ARG A 123 21.08 -15.16 -21.11
N LYS A 124 20.57 -15.24 -19.87
CA LYS A 124 20.62 -14.15 -18.89
C LYS A 124 22.02 -13.59 -18.66
N ALA A 125 23.03 -14.45 -18.50
CA ALA A 125 24.42 -14.01 -18.29
C ALA A 125 24.96 -13.21 -19.49
N GLN A 126 24.62 -13.62 -20.71
CA GLN A 126 25.00 -12.90 -21.92
C GLN A 126 24.31 -11.53 -21.96
N LEU A 127 23.00 -11.48 -21.73
CA LEU A 127 22.22 -10.23 -21.73
C LEU A 127 22.76 -9.21 -20.71
N VAL A 128 22.98 -9.63 -19.45
CA VAL A 128 23.49 -8.77 -18.38
C VAL A 128 24.88 -8.20 -18.69
N SER A 129 25.70 -8.95 -19.44
CA SER A 129 27.04 -8.50 -19.83
C SER A 129 27.04 -7.44 -20.94
N THR A 130 25.92 -7.23 -21.63
CA THR A 130 25.84 -6.27 -22.73
C THR A 130 25.85 -4.81 -22.24
N PRO A 131 26.45 -3.88 -22.99
CA PRO A 131 26.29 -2.44 -22.78
C PRO A 131 24.81 -2.00 -22.75
N ALA A 132 24.01 -2.56 -23.67
CA ALA A 132 22.58 -2.29 -23.78
C ALA A 132 21.81 -2.55 -22.48
N PHE A 133 22.14 -3.62 -21.74
CA PHE A 133 21.51 -3.87 -20.44
C PHE A 133 21.79 -2.77 -19.41
N LYS A 134 23.03 -2.27 -19.35
CA LYS A 134 23.39 -1.18 -18.44
C LYS A 134 22.76 0.15 -18.84
N VAL A 135 22.68 0.43 -20.13
CA VAL A 135 21.99 1.60 -20.69
C VAL A 135 20.50 1.55 -20.33
N GLU A 136 19.81 0.45 -20.63
CA GLU A 136 18.38 0.28 -20.32
C GLU A 136 18.08 0.37 -18.82
N LEU A 137 18.92 -0.24 -17.98
CA LEU A 137 18.77 -0.16 -16.53
C LEU A 137 18.92 1.29 -16.03
N ARG A 138 19.86 2.04 -16.61
CA ARG A 138 20.17 3.42 -16.23
C ARG A 138 19.09 4.41 -16.66
N ARG A 139 18.33 4.10 -17.72
CA ARG A 139 17.25 4.93 -18.28
C ARG A 139 15.88 4.74 -17.60
N ILE A 140 15.85 4.02 -16.47
CA ILE A 140 14.66 3.91 -15.61
C ILE A 140 14.62 5.08 -14.62
N LEU A 141 13.48 5.75 -14.49
CA LEU A 141 13.21 6.74 -13.44
C LEU A 141 12.12 6.23 -12.51
N VAL A 142 12.42 6.12 -11.21
CA VAL A 142 11.56 5.51 -10.21
C VAL A 142 10.89 6.58 -9.36
N PHE A 143 9.56 6.53 -9.23
CA PHE A 143 8.78 7.47 -8.42
C PHE A 143 7.98 6.75 -7.34
N ALA A 144 7.91 7.37 -6.16
CA ALA A 144 6.98 6.97 -5.12
C ALA A 144 5.62 7.64 -5.37
N LEU A 145 4.55 6.86 -5.36
CA LEU A 145 3.17 7.35 -5.38
C LEU A 145 2.62 7.60 -3.97
N SER A 146 3.27 7.07 -2.94
CA SER A 146 3.00 7.35 -1.53
C SER A 146 4.23 7.05 -0.67
N ASP A 147 4.19 7.41 0.61
CA ASP A 147 5.24 7.02 1.58
C ASP A 147 5.34 5.49 1.76
N GLY A 148 4.25 4.77 1.51
CA GLY A 148 4.21 3.30 1.56
C GLY A 148 5.09 2.64 0.49
N ALA A 149 5.44 3.37 -0.57
CA ALA A 149 6.34 2.88 -1.61
C ALA A 149 7.72 2.47 -1.08
N ARG A 150 8.16 3.00 0.08
CA ARG A 150 9.40 2.59 0.79
C ARG A 150 10.61 2.47 -0.16
N LEU A 151 10.80 3.49 -1.00
CA LEU A 151 11.87 3.52 -2.00
C LEU A 151 13.27 3.41 -1.40
N ASP A 152 13.44 3.76 -0.13
CA ASP A 152 14.69 3.60 0.59
C ASP A 152 15.07 2.11 0.75
N VAL A 153 14.09 1.22 0.92
CA VAL A 153 14.28 -0.23 0.98
C VAL A 153 14.45 -0.79 -0.42
N LEU A 154 13.59 -0.40 -1.38
CA LEU A 154 13.69 -0.87 -2.77
C LEU A 154 15.07 -0.54 -3.37
N ARG A 155 15.54 0.70 -3.17
CA ARG A 155 16.86 1.14 -3.63
C ARG A 155 17.99 0.28 -3.08
N ARG A 156 17.94 -0.09 -1.80
CA ARG A 156 18.98 -0.91 -1.16
C ARG A 156 18.99 -2.35 -1.67
N ASN A 157 17.88 -2.82 -2.23
CA ASN A 157 17.72 -4.17 -2.77
C ASN A 157 17.74 -4.19 -4.32
N SER A 158 18.23 -3.12 -4.96
CA SER A 158 18.27 -3.00 -6.42
C SER A 158 19.66 -2.61 -6.90
N ASP A 159 19.99 -2.98 -8.15
CA ASP A 159 21.19 -2.49 -8.83
C ASP A 159 20.98 -1.12 -9.51
N LEU A 160 19.87 -0.42 -9.19
CA LEU A 160 19.59 0.92 -9.69
C LEU A 160 20.38 1.97 -8.92
N SER A 161 20.83 3.02 -9.61
CA SER A 161 21.56 4.12 -8.99
C SER A 161 20.66 4.99 -8.11
N HIS A 162 21.25 5.58 -7.06
CA HIS A 162 20.50 6.35 -6.04
C HIS A 162 19.68 7.51 -6.64
N GLU A 163 20.24 8.21 -7.61
CA GLU A 163 19.61 9.34 -8.29
C GLU A 163 18.39 8.96 -9.14
N GLN A 164 18.21 7.68 -9.47
CA GLN A 164 17.02 7.21 -10.20
C GLN A 164 15.76 7.22 -9.32
N PHE A 165 15.89 7.38 -8.01
CA PHE A 165 14.78 7.33 -7.06
C PHE A 165 14.29 8.74 -6.71
N ILE A 166 13.06 9.04 -7.11
CA ILE A 166 12.36 10.28 -6.82
C ILE A 166 11.25 10.00 -5.79
N PRO A 167 11.35 10.57 -4.58
CA PRO A 167 10.41 10.28 -3.48
C PRO A 167 9.01 10.89 -3.69
N GLN A 168 8.80 11.68 -4.73
CA GLN A 168 7.52 12.31 -5.04
C GLN A 168 7.40 12.56 -6.55
N PRO A 169 6.19 12.62 -7.14
CA PRO A 169 6.00 12.85 -8.57
C PRO A 169 6.60 14.18 -9.09
N ALA A 170 6.49 15.25 -8.30
CA ALA A 170 6.97 16.57 -8.70
C ALA A 170 8.50 16.68 -8.62
N VAL A 171 9.14 16.98 -9.76
CA VAL A 171 10.60 17.16 -9.87
C VAL A 171 10.92 18.63 -10.12
N PRO A 172 11.56 19.33 -9.15
CA PRO A 172 11.95 20.72 -9.33
C PRO A 172 12.97 20.92 -10.47
N PRO A 173 12.95 22.08 -11.16
CA PRO A 173 13.89 22.42 -12.23
C PRO A 173 15.38 22.15 -11.92
N THR A 174 15.84 22.56 -10.75
CA THR A 174 17.23 22.36 -10.31
C THR A 174 17.62 20.87 -10.25
N ARG A 175 16.67 20.00 -9.88
CA ARG A 175 16.87 18.55 -9.84
C ARG A 175 16.83 17.94 -11.23
N ARG A 176 16.05 18.47 -12.17
CA ARG A 176 15.98 18.02 -13.57
C ARG A 176 17.34 18.12 -14.25
N ALA A 177 18.01 19.27 -14.12
CA ALA A 177 19.34 19.48 -14.67
C ALA A 177 20.39 18.51 -14.11
N ASP A 178 20.39 18.28 -12.79
CA ASP A 178 21.29 17.33 -12.14
C ASP A 178 21.03 15.88 -12.59
N LEU A 179 19.76 15.48 -12.69
CA LEU A 179 19.36 14.16 -13.19
C LEU A 179 19.90 13.92 -14.61
N ARG A 180 19.67 14.87 -15.52
CA ARG A 180 20.14 14.76 -16.91
C ARG A 180 21.67 14.71 -16.97
N LYS A 181 22.36 15.58 -16.23
CA LYS A 181 23.84 15.57 -16.17
C LYS A 181 24.38 14.21 -15.72
N LYS A 182 23.80 13.63 -14.67
CA LYS A 182 24.19 12.31 -14.15
C LYS A 182 23.82 11.17 -15.08
N LEU A 183 22.71 11.29 -15.82
CA LEU A 183 22.31 10.32 -16.83
C LEU A 183 23.32 10.30 -17.99
N VAL A 184 23.58 11.46 -18.61
CA VAL A 184 24.55 11.62 -19.71
C VAL A 184 25.92 11.06 -19.34
N THR A 185 26.43 11.44 -18.16
CA THR A 185 27.73 10.97 -17.66
C THR A 185 27.77 9.45 -17.54
N ALA A 186 26.71 8.83 -17.01
CA ALA A 186 26.64 7.38 -16.87
C ALA A 186 26.53 6.67 -18.23
N LEU A 187 25.74 7.20 -19.15
CA LEU A 187 25.53 6.61 -20.47
C LEU A 187 26.80 6.66 -21.33
N GLN A 188 27.59 7.74 -21.24
CA GLN A 188 28.91 7.81 -21.89
C GLN A 188 29.86 6.71 -21.40
N VAL A 189 29.78 6.31 -20.13
CA VAL A 189 30.58 5.21 -19.57
C VAL A 189 30.05 3.84 -20.01
N HIS A 190 28.73 3.72 -20.19
CA HIS A 190 28.06 2.46 -20.53
C HIS A 190 27.90 2.22 -22.04
N GLY A 191 28.35 3.15 -22.88
CA GLY A 191 28.27 3.04 -24.34
C GLY A 191 26.90 3.40 -24.92
N GLY A 192 26.15 4.27 -24.25
CA GLY A 192 24.92 4.87 -24.79
C GLY A 192 25.22 5.96 -25.82
N GLU A 193 24.29 6.15 -26.74
CA GLU A 193 24.38 7.16 -27.80
C GLU A 193 23.70 8.48 -27.38
N ALA A 194 23.86 9.54 -28.18
CA ALA A 194 23.29 10.84 -27.85
C ALA A 194 21.75 10.82 -27.73
N ASP A 195 21.10 9.96 -28.52
CA ASP A 195 19.65 9.74 -28.50
C ASP A 195 19.18 9.02 -27.21
N ASP A 196 20.11 8.49 -26.40
CA ASP A 196 19.79 7.81 -25.13
C ASP A 196 19.74 8.77 -23.93
N PHE A 197 20.05 10.05 -24.10
CA PHE A 197 20.25 11.01 -22.99
C PHE A 197 18.97 11.46 -22.26
N THR A 198 17.88 10.70 -22.41
CA THR A 198 16.62 10.81 -21.69
C THR A 198 16.28 9.50 -20.98
N PHE A 199 15.55 9.59 -19.86
CA PHE A 199 14.91 8.41 -19.28
C PHE A 199 13.81 7.94 -20.24
N ASN A 200 13.72 6.64 -20.51
CA ASN A 200 12.75 6.07 -21.46
C ASN A 200 11.70 5.19 -20.76
N HIS A 201 11.88 4.92 -19.46
CA HIS A 201 10.99 4.09 -18.68
C HIS A 201 10.75 4.68 -17.30
N VAL A 202 9.49 4.70 -16.89
CA VAL A 202 9.07 5.14 -15.57
C VAL A 202 8.63 3.94 -14.75
N LEU A 203 9.12 3.83 -13.51
CA LEU A 203 8.62 2.87 -12.53
C LEU A 203 7.87 3.63 -11.43
N LEU A 204 6.56 3.47 -11.37
CA LEU A 204 5.70 4.07 -10.33
C LEU A 204 5.46 3.04 -9.24
N VAL A 205 5.82 3.36 -8.00
CA VAL A 205 5.81 2.39 -6.89
C VAL A 205 4.84 2.79 -5.81
N ASP A 206 4.07 1.83 -5.29
CA ASP A 206 3.21 2.00 -4.13
C ASP A 206 3.02 0.69 -3.33
N ASP A 207 2.41 0.78 -2.15
CA ASP A 207 2.24 -0.35 -1.23
C ASP A 207 1.00 -1.20 -1.51
N PHE A 208 -0.19 -0.66 -1.31
CA PHE A 208 -1.43 -1.41 -1.22
C PHE A 208 -2.62 -0.69 -1.86
N TYR A 209 -3.41 -1.45 -2.63
CA TYR A 209 -4.69 -1.00 -3.16
C TYR A 209 -5.80 -2.05 -3.00
N GLY A 210 -6.90 -1.66 -2.33
CA GLY A 210 -8.09 -2.51 -2.19
C GLY A 210 -9.15 -2.28 -3.27
N SER A 211 -9.37 -1.04 -3.73
CA SER A 211 -10.30 -0.73 -4.83
C SER A 211 -9.62 -0.33 -6.14
N GLY A 212 -8.39 0.21 -6.08
CA GLY A 212 -7.68 0.77 -7.23
C GLY A 212 -8.09 2.19 -7.63
N THR A 213 -9.27 2.67 -7.21
CA THR A 213 -9.85 3.97 -7.63
C THR A 213 -9.01 5.18 -7.27
N SER A 214 -8.28 5.16 -6.15
CA SER A 214 -7.40 6.27 -5.78
C SER A 214 -6.09 6.30 -6.56
N LEU A 215 -5.69 5.19 -7.18
CA LEU A 215 -4.55 5.15 -8.10
C LEU A 215 -4.94 5.77 -9.43
N ILE A 216 -5.97 5.22 -10.04
CA ILE A 216 -6.54 5.66 -11.31
C ILE A 216 -8.04 5.40 -11.33
N ASP A 217 -8.79 6.39 -11.76
CA ASP A 217 -10.20 6.25 -12.11
C ASP A 217 -10.48 7.02 -13.40
N ILE A 218 -11.65 6.80 -13.98
CA ILE A 218 -12.06 7.40 -15.25
C ILE A 218 -13.27 8.31 -14.99
N VAL A 219 -13.08 9.61 -15.20
CA VAL A 219 -14.11 10.62 -14.96
C VAL A 219 -14.62 11.21 -16.27
N GLU A 220 -15.94 11.40 -16.34
CA GLU A 220 -16.59 12.12 -17.44
C GLU A 220 -16.60 13.62 -17.11
N ASN A 221 -16.01 14.40 -18.02
CA ASN A 221 -15.96 15.84 -17.94
C ASN A 221 -17.28 16.45 -18.43
N ALA A 222 -17.52 17.72 -18.06
CA ALA A 222 -18.74 18.43 -18.44
C ALA A 222 -18.95 18.58 -19.96
N ASP A 223 -17.89 18.43 -20.75
CA ASP A 223 -17.90 18.46 -22.22
C ASP A 223 -18.14 17.07 -22.86
N GLY A 224 -18.41 16.05 -22.05
CA GLY A 224 -18.59 14.66 -22.48
C GLY A 224 -17.29 13.92 -22.82
N THR A 225 -16.13 14.56 -22.60
CA THR A 225 -14.84 13.88 -22.71
C THR A 225 -14.56 13.06 -21.47
N VAL A 226 -13.72 12.04 -21.63
CA VAL A 226 -13.32 11.16 -20.53
C VAL A 226 -11.85 11.42 -20.21
N SER A 227 -11.53 11.56 -18.94
CA SER A 227 -10.15 11.78 -18.49
C SER A 227 -9.78 10.93 -17.28
N PRO A 228 -8.50 10.56 -17.11
CA PRO A 228 -8.06 9.88 -15.91
C PRO A 228 -8.06 10.83 -14.71
N ASP A 229 -8.41 10.30 -13.55
CA ASP A 229 -8.22 10.94 -12.24
C ASP A 229 -7.31 10.07 -11.33
N GLY A 230 -7.00 10.56 -10.14
CA GLY A 230 -6.17 9.87 -9.15
C GLY A 230 -4.69 10.19 -9.27
N LYS A 231 -3.85 9.35 -8.65
CA LYS A 231 -2.40 9.56 -8.63
C LYS A 231 -1.76 9.47 -10.01
N ILE A 232 -2.26 8.60 -10.89
CA ILE A 232 -1.76 8.49 -12.27
C ILE A 232 -2.04 9.76 -13.06
N ALA A 233 -3.24 10.34 -12.95
CA ALA A 233 -3.56 11.61 -13.59
C ALA A 233 -2.65 12.76 -13.14
N LYS A 234 -2.34 12.82 -11.83
CA LYS A 234 -1.38 13.78 -11.28
C LYS A 234 0.03 13.55 -11.84
N PHE A 235 0.48 12.30 -11.89
CA PHE A 235 1.78 11.96 -12.46
C PHE A 235 1.87 12.31 -13.95
N LEU A 236 0.84 12.06 -14.76
CA LEU A 236 0.84 12.38 -16.19
C LEU A 236 1.08 13.88 -16.45
N LYS A 237 0.51 14.76 -15.60
CA LYS A 237 0.77 16.21 -15.67
C LYS A 237 2.24 16.54 -15.40
N GLU A 238 2.83 15.92 -14.38
CA GLU A 238 4.26 16.08 -14.07
C GLU A 238 5.15 15.52 -15.18
N ALA A 239 4.84 14.33 -15.70
CA ALA A 239 5.58 13.66 -16.75
C ALA A 239 5.59 14.45 -18.06
N ALA A 240 4.48 15.09 -18.43
CA ALA A 240 4.42 15.99 -19.58
C ALA A 240 5.46 17.12 -19.44
N SER A 241 5.57 17.71 -18.24
CA SER A 241 6.58 18.75 -17.98
C SER A 241 8.03 18.24 -18.01
N LEU A 242 8.25 16.93 -17.85
CA LEU A 242 9.58 16.31 -17.93
C LEU A 242 9.96 15.92 -19.37
N ALA A 243 8.96 15.70 -20.22
CA ALA A 243 9.13 15.33 -21.62
C ALA A 243 9.31 16.54 -22.54
N THR A 244 8.77 17.69 -22.16
CA THR A 244 8.96 18.93 -22.92
C THR A 244 10.35 19.53 -22.67
N ALA A 245 11.04 19.90 -23.75
CA ALA A 245 12.24 20.74 -23.69
C ALA A 245 11.86 22.23 -23.77
N ASP A 246 12.53 23.07 -23.00
CA ASP A 246 12.46 24.53 -23.07
C ASP A 246 13.85 25.11 -23.41
N GLU A 247 13.95 26.38 -23.80
CA GLU A 247 15.18 27.04 -24.27
C GLU A 247 16.35 26.88 -23.28
N ASP A 248 16.06 26.86 -21.98
CA ASP A 248 17.04 26.72 -20.89
C ASP A 248 17.06 25.34 -20.20
N GLU A 249 16.07 24.48 -20.49
CA GLU A 249 15.88 23.19 -19.82
C GLU A 249 15.59 22.06 -20.81
N PRO A 250 16.58 21.22 -21.13
CA PRO A 250 16.35 20.09 -22.01
C PRO A 250 15.50 19.00 -21.35
N ALA A 251 14.70 18.29 -22.15
CA ALA A 251 13.83 17.21 -21.70
C ALA A 251 14.58 16.15 -20.85
N VAL A 252 13.96 15.70 -19.77
CA VAL A 252 14.51 14.65 -18.90
C VAL A 252 13.94 13.29 -19.25
N LEU A 253 12.67 13.26 -19.66
CA LEU A 253 11.92 12.07 -20.02
C LEU A 253 11.72 12.02 -21.54
N ASP A 254 11.75 10.84 -22.11
CA ASP A 254 11.42 10.63 -23.52
C ASP A 254 9.92 10.86 -23.77
N GLU A 255 9.53 11.50 -24.88
CA GLU A 255 8.10 11.71 -25.23
C GLU A 255 7.33 10.39 -25.38
N GLY A 256 8.02 9.33 -25.83
CA GLY A 256 7.49 8.00 -26.06
C GLY A 256 7.61 7.05 -24.86
N TYR A 257 7.98 7.54 -23.67
CA TYR A 257 8.31 6.70 -22.52
C TYR A 257 7.25 5.62 -22.24
N SER A 258 7.75 4.48 -21.77
CA SER A 258 6.92 3.40 -21.24
C SER A 258 6.86 3.48 -19.71
N ALA A 259 5.87 2.86 -19.10
CA ALA A 259 5.78 2.85 -17.63
C ALA A 259 5.43 1.47 -17.07
N THR A 260 5.83 1.24 -15.84
CA THR A 260 5.38 0.11 -15.03
C THR A 260 4.89 0.64 -13.69
N ILE A 261 3.65 0.31 -13.36
CA ILE A 261 3.07 0.53 -12.05
C ILE A 261 3.38 -0.73 -11.24
N LEU A 262 4.25 -0.61 -10.25
CA LEU A 262 4.63 -1.67 -9.34
C LEU A 262 3.91 -1.47 -8.01
N ILE A 263 3.00 -2.38 -7.68
CA ILE A 263 2.27 -2.39 -6.41
C ILE A 263 2.72 -3.62 -5.63
N TYR A 264 3.12 -3.44 -4.37
CA TYR A 264 3.54 -4.60 -3.56
C TYR A 264 2.36 -5.54 -3.29
N MET A 265 1.18 -4.99 -3.02
CA MET A 265 -0.01 -5.75 -2.68
C MET A 265 -1.28 -5.15 -3.30
N ALA A 266 -2.18 -5.96 -3.83
CA ALA A 266 -3.49 -5.46 -4.25
C ALA A 266 -4.57 -6.55 -4.12
N SER A 267 -5.83 -6.15 -3.97
CA SER A 267 -6.93 -7.08 -4.19
C SER A 267 -7.07 -7.42 -5.68
N ALA A 268 -7.65 -8.57 -6.00
CA ALA A 268 -7.96 -8.96 -7.37
C ALA A 268 -8.94 -7.95 -8.02
N ARG A 269 -9.87 -7.40 -7.23
CA ARG A 269 -10.74 -6.30 -7.64
C ARG A 269 -9.95 -5.04 -8.04
N ALA A 270 -9.01 -4.59 -7.21
CA ALA A 270 -8.18 -3.43 -7.53
C ALA A 270 -7.36 -3.64 -8.79
N LYS A 271 -6.76 -4.83 -8.93
CA LYS A 271 -5.99 -5.19 -10.14
C LYS A 271 -6.84 -5.05 -11.40
N ARG A 272 -8.03 -5.68 -11.43
CA ARG A 272 -8.96 -5.59 -12.57
C ARG A 272 -9.39 -4.14 -12.85
N HIS A 273 -9.71 -3.37 -11.82
CA HIS A 273 -10.08 -1.96 -11.95
C HIS A 273 -8.96 -1.14 -12.61
N ILE A 274 -7.72 -1.29 -12.13
CA ILE A 274 -6.56 -0.53 -12.63
C ILE A 274 -6.27 -0.91 -14.09
N GLU A 275 -6.30 -2.21 -14.43
CA GLU A 275 -6.08 -2.67 -15.81
C GLU A 275 -7.14 -2.12 -16.78
N ASP A 276 -8.42 -2.17 -16.40
CA ASP A 276 -9.52 -1.61 -17.20
C ASP A 276 -9.42 -0.08 -17.33
N ALA A 277 -9.07 0.62 -16.25
CA ALA A 277 -8.85 2.07 -16.28
C ALA A 277 -7.66 2.46 -17.17
N LEU A 278 -6.55 1.71 -17.14
CA LEU A 278 -5.42 1.93 -18.04
C LEU A 278 -5.80 1.72 -19.51
N GLN A 279 -6.66 0.75 -19.79
CA GLN A 279 -7.17 0.52 -21.14
C GLN A 279 -8.06 1.68 -21.60
N LYS A 280 -9.01 2.12 -20.76
CA LYS A 280 -9.90 3.25 -21.05
C LYS A 280 -9.15 4.58 -21.21
N ALA A 281 -8.06 4.76 -20.48
CA ALA A 281 -7.18 5.92 -20.61
C ALA A 281 -6.25 5.85 -21.84
N GLY A 282 -6.25 4.76 -22.61
CA GLY A 282 -5.36 4.58 -23.77
C GLY A 282 -3.89 4.38 -23.40
N LEU A 283 -3.60 3.96 -22.16
CA LEU A 283 -2.24 3.79 -21.65
C LEU A 283 -1.72 2.35 -21.78
N ALA A 284 -2.62 1.37 -21.91
CA ALA A 284 -2.30 -0.07 -21.85
C ALA A 284 -1.25 -0.56 -22.86
N ASP A 285 -1.05 0.13 -23.98
CA ASP A 285 -0.03 -0.25 -24.98
C ASP A 285 1.41 0.00 -24.51
N ARG A 286 1.61 0.95 -23.58
CA ARG A 286 2.95 1.35 -23.10
C ARG A 286 3.10 1.23 -21.58
N TRP A 287 2.01 1.07 -20.86
CA TRP A 287 1.95 0.97 -19.41
C TRP A 287 1.57 -0.43 -18.98
N ARG A 288 2.28 -0.94 -17.97
CA ARG A 288 2.03 -2.26 -17.39
C ARG A 288 1.74 -2.13 -15.90
N LEU A 289 0.86 -2.97 -15.40
CA LEU A 289 0.63 -3.15 -13.98
C LEU A 289 1.32 -4.43 -13.53
N GLU A 290 2.18 -4.32 -12.53
CA GLU A 290 2.82 -5.44 -11.86
C GLU A 290 2.42 -5.40 -10.39
N VAL A 291 1.81 -6.49 -9.91
CA VAL A 291 1.42 -6.66 -8.51
C VAL A 291 2.14 -7.87 -7.95
N ILE A 292 2.95 -7.69 -6.90
CA ILE A 292 3.74 -8.79 -6.33
C ILE A 292 2.85 -9.80 -5.62
N GLN A 293 2.00 -9.33 -4.70
CA GLN A 293 1.04 -10.16 -4.00
C GLN A 293 -0.40 -9.73 -4.31
N VAL A 294 -1.18 -10.63 -4.92
CA VAL A 294 -2.61 -10.41 -5.15
C VAL A 294 -3.41 -11.16 -4.10
N PHE A 295 -4.35 -10.48 -3.45
CA PHE A 295 -5.38 -11.11 -2.63
C PHE A 295 -6.56 -11.46 -3.53
N ASP A 296 -6.87 -12.75 -3.65
CA ASP A 296 -8.00 -13.19 -4.46
C ASP A 296 -9.36 -12.73 -3.90
N ASP A 297 -10.41 -12.86 -4.70
CA ASP A 297 -11.77 -12.47 -4.31
C ASP A 297 -12.33 -13.33 -3.16
N THR A 298 -11.74 -14.48 -2.87
CA THR A 298 -12.16 -15.34 -1.74
C THR A 298 -11.70 -14.79 -0.39
N CYS A 299 -10.74 -13.88 -0.40
CA CYS A 299 -10.31 -13.13 0.78
C CYS A 299 -11.43 -12.23 1.33
N GLU A 300 -12.33 -11.74 0.47
CA GLU A 300 -13.41 -10.81 0.86
C GLU A 300 -14.32 -11.41 1.94
N VAL A 301 -14.79 -10.55 2.85
CA VAL A 301 -15.77 -10.89 3.88
C VAL A 301 -17.14 -10.91 3.24
N THR A 302 -17.70 -12.11 3.12
CA THR A 302 -19.02 -12.35 2.50
C THR A 302 -20.08 -12.83 3.49
N ASP A 303 -19.69 -13.08 4.74
CA ASP A 303 -20.60 -13.49 5.81
C ASP A 303 -21.59 -12.36 6.12
N ALA A 304 -22.89 -12.66 6.02
CA ALA A 304 -23.94 -11.66 6.13
C ALA A 304 -24.05 -11.05 7.53
N ASP A 305 -23.77 -11.83 8.58
CA ASP A 305 -23.83 -11.36 9.97
C ASP A 305 -22.64 -10.44 10.26
N LEU A 306 -21.44 -10.79 9.80
CA LEU A 306 -20.26 -9.91 9.92
C LEU A 306 -20.45 -8.59 9.16
N LEU A 307 -21.05 -8.63 7.97
CA LEU A 307 -21.36 -7.42 7.20
C LEU A 307 -22.43 -6.57 7.88
N ALA A 308 -23.45 -7.19 8.48
CA ALA A 308 -24.44 -6.47 9.28
C ALA A 308 -23.80 -5.84 10.53
N ASP A 309 -22.87 -6.53 11.19
CA ASP A 309 -22.11 -5.98 12.32
C ASP A 309 -21.29 -4.75 11.89
N CYS A 310 -20.74 -4.75 10.68
CA CYS A 310 -20.03 -3.60 10.11
C CYS A 310 -20.97 -2.39 9.92
N ASP A 311 -22.18 -2.62 9.40
CA ASP A 311 -23.18 -1.58 9.20
C ASP A 311 -23.63 -0.97 10.54
N VAL A 312 -23.80 -1.80 11.58
CA VAL A 312 -24.13 -1.35 12.94
C VAL A 312 -22.97 -0.61 13.60
N PHE A 313 -21.74 -1.04 13.35
CA PHE A 313 -20.54 -0.42 13.91
C PHE A 313 -20.28 0.96 13.31
N TRP A 314 -20.59 1.18 12.02
CA TRP A 314 -20.28 2.42 11.32
C TRP A 314 -20.82 3.66 12.01
N ASP A 315 -19.99 4.70 12.05
CA ASP A 315 -20.32 5.98 12.65
C ASP A 315 -20.30 7.08 11.57
N PRO A 316 -21.46 7.69 11.24
CA PRO A 316 -21.56 8.75 10.22
C PRO A 316 -20.68 9.97 10.49
N VAL A 317 -20.17 10.15 11.71
CA VAL A 317 -19.18 11.21 12.02
C VAL A 317 -17.89 11.05 11.19
N LEU A 318 -17.60 9.84 10.68
CA LEU A 318 -16.40 9.50 9.91
C LEU A 318 -16.55 9.73 8.39
N GLU A 319 -17.74 10.12 7.93
CA GLU A 319 -18.02 10.36 6.52
C GLU A 319 -17.44 11.69 6.04
N ASP A 320 -16.83 11.67 4.86
CA ASP A 320 -16.34 12.84 4.14
C ASP A 320 -16.76 12.75 2.65
N GLU A 321 -16.50 13.82 1.90
CA GLU A 321 -16.88 13.93 0.48
C GLU A 321 -16.27 12.85 -0.42
N HIS A 322 -15.14 12.25 -0.01
CA HIS A 322 -14.43 11.26 -0.79
C HIS A 322 -14.74 9.82 -0.35
N LYS A 323 -14.90 9.60 0.95
CA LYS A 323 -15.08 8.30 1.58
C LYS A 323 -16.54 7.87 1.61
N ALA A 324 -17.47 8.83 1.80
CA ALA A 324 -18.87 8.56 2.09
C ALA A 324 -19.01 7.47 3.19
N CYS A 325 -20.07 6.65 3.12
CA CYS A 325 -20.19 5.46 3.97
C CYS A 325 -19.19 4.38 3.54
N ALA A 326 -18.38 3.91 4.48
CA ALA A 326 -17.39 2.85 4.28
C ALA A 326 -17.48 1.77 5.36
N ALA A 327 -18.70 1.48 5.84
CA ALA A 327 -18.98 0.46 6.84
C ALA A 327 -18.32 -0.88 6.49
N ARG A 328 -18.48 -1.32 5.24
CA ARG A 328 -17.93 -2.55 4.68
C ARG A 328 -16.57 -2.34 4.03
N GLY A 329 -15.88 -1.26 4.37
CA GLY A 329 -14.66 -0.81 3.71
C GLY A 329 -14.94 0.09 2.50
N TYR A 330 -13.98 0.95 2.19
CA TYR A 330 -14.04 1.92 1.09
C TYR A 330 -14.32 1.23 -0.23
N LYS A 331 -15.34 1.71 -0.96
CA LYS A 331 -15.90 1.10 -2.18
C LYS A 331 -16.43 -0.33 -1.95
N ASP A 332 -16.82 -0.67 -0.72
CA ASP A 332 -17.35 -1.98 -0.33
C ASP A 332 -16.39 -3.12 -0.70
N CYS A 333 -15.09 -2.94 -0.42
CA CYS A 333 -14.11 -4.00 -0.68
C CYS A 333 -14.17 -5.13 0.36
N ALA A 334 -14.72 -4.88 1.54
CA ALA A 334 -14.93 -5.87 2.60
C ALA A 334 -13.69 -6.72 2.90
N LEU A 335 -12.50 -6.10 2.94
CA LEU A 335 -11.25 -6.85 3.12
C LEU A 335 -10.97 -7.16 4.60
N PRO A 336 -10.39 -8.33 4.92
CA PRO A 336 -9.93 -8.65 6.27
C PRO A 336 -8.45 -8.30 6.47
N ILE A 337 -7.96 -7.19 5.88
CA ILE A 337 -6.52 -6.92 5.78
C ILE A 337 -6.08 -5.85 6.78
N VAL A 338 -4.93 -6.06 7.43
CA VAL A 338 -4.22 -5.04 8.20
C VAL A 338 -2.74 -5.09 7.84
N LEU A 339 -2.13 -3.93 7.54
CA LEU A 339 -0.69 -3.81 7.36
C LEU A 339 -0.08 -3.28 8.65
N HIS A 340 1.15 -3.69 8.97
CA HIS A 340 1.81 -3.28 10.22
C HIS A 340 1.83 -1.76 10.42
N HIS A 341 1.99 -0.97 9.34
CA HIS A 341 2.06 0.49 9.42
C HIS A 341 0.69 1.19 9.24
N ASN A 342 -0.35 0.45 8.83
CA ASN A 342 -1.67 1.02 8.55
C ASN A 342 -2.75 -0.06 8.38
N ALA A 343 -3.93 0.13 8.99
CA ALA A 343 -5.12 -0.63 8.63
C ALA A 343 -5.84 0.03 7.42
N PRO A 344 -5.83 -0.59 6.22
CA PRO A 344 -6.44 0.01 5.05
C PRO A 344 -7.94 0.24 5.25
N ASN A 345 -8.45 1.35 4.74
CA ASN A 345 -9.87 1.69 4.85
C ASN A 345 -10.72 0.87 3.88
N ASN A 346 -10.12 0.13 2.95
CA ASN A 346 -10.79 -0.92 2.17
C ASN A 346 -11.16 -2.15 3.02
N SER A 347 -10.58 -2.28 4.22
CA SER A 347 -10.93 -3.34 5.14
C SER A 347 -12.25 -3.06 5.86
N VAL A 348 -12.86 -4.09 6.44
CA VAL A 348 -14.09 -3.94 7.22
C VAL A 348 -13.93 -2.94 8.38
N SER A 349 -14.91 -2.06 8.57
CA SER A 349 -14.77 -0.88 9.44
C SER A 349 -14.44 -1.18 10.92
N PRO A 350 -14.90 -2.28 11.55
CA PRO A 350 -14.52 -2.60 12.93
C PRO A 350 -13.00 -2.72 13.15
N LEU A 351 -12.24 -3.03 12.10
CA LEU A 351 -10.78 -3.11 12.18
C LEU A 351 -10.11 -1.73 12.26
N TRP A 352 -10.63 -0.68 11.61
CA TRP A 352 -9.87 0.57 11.43
C TRP A 352 -10.61 1.87 11.77
N ALA A 353 -11.94 1.86 11.74
CA ALA A 353 -12.79 3.05 11.80
C ALA A 353 -13.02 3.51 13.25
N ASP A 354 -12.04 4.22 13.82
CA ASP A 354 -12.13 4.77 15.17
C ASP A 354 -12.82 6.15 15.17
N SER A 355 -13.93 6.27 15.89
CA SER A 355 -14.67 7.52 16.08
C SER A 355 -14.53 8.12 17.48
N THR A 356 -13.69 7.55 18.34
CA THR A 356 -13.49 8.02 19.72
C THR A 356 -13.03 9.48 19.73
N GLY A 357 -13.80 10.35 20.38
CA GLY A 357 -13.49 11.78 20.47
C GLY A 357 -13.57 12.56 19.16
N ARG A 358 -14.09 11.97 18.07
CA ARG A 358 -14.30 12.67 16.79
C ARG A 358 -15.44 13.69 16.92
N ARG A 359 -15.30 14.80 16.20
CA ARG A 359 -16.28 15.89 16.18
C ARG A 359 -16.55 16.29 14.73
N ARG A 360 -17.83 16.39 14.39
CA ARG A 360 -18.30 16.93 13.11
C ARG A 360 -19.59 17.69 13.36
N GLU A 361 -19.69 18.90 12.82
CA GLU A 361 -20.90 19.71 12.98
C GLU A 361 -22.13 18.96 12.47
N GLY A 362 -23.19 18.92 13.28
CA GLY A 362 -24.42 18.18 12.98
C GLY A 362 -24.41 16.68 13.31
N TYR A 363 -23.28 16.14 13.81
CA TYR A 363 -23.15 14.72 14.16
C TYR A 363 -22.67 14.56 15.61
N THR A 364 -23.20 13.55 16.31
CA THR A 364 -22.69 13.12 17.62
C THR A 364 -21.98 11.79 17.44
N SER A 365 -20.70 11.73 17.81
CA SER A 365 -19.92 10.48 17.74
C SER A 365 -20.58 9.39 18.58
N MET A 366 -20.59 8.17 18.04
CA MET A 366 -20.98 6.94 18.71
C MET A 366 -19.82 6.35 19.54
N GLU A 367 -18.67 7.03 19.59
CA GLU A 367 -17.48 6.66 20.37
C GLU A 367 -17.00 5.22 20.08
N ARG A 368 -16.99 4.86 18.79
CA ARG A 368 -16.56 3.56 18.29
C ARG A 368 -15.05 3.44 18.39
N ARG A 369 -14.57 2.38 19.02
CA ARG A 369 -13.14 2.04 19.09
C ARG A 369 -12.85 1.02 18.00
N ALA A 370 -11.82 1.25 17.20
CA ALA A 370 -11.35 0.26 16.22
C ALA A 370 -10.28 -0.65 16.83
N LEU A 371 -10.17 -1.88 16.33
CA LEU A 371 -9.17 -2.83 16.83
C LEU A 371 -7.73 -2.41 16.44
N PHE A 372 -7.56 -1.98 15.20
CA PHE A 372 -6.32 -1.47 14.60
C PHE A 372 -6.57 -0.04 14.10
N PRO A 373 -6.63 0.96 15.01
CA PRO A 373 -7.07 2.29 14.65
C PRO A 373 -6.19 2.89 13.54
N ARG A 374 -6.85 3.47 12.54
CA ARG A 374 -6.18 4.21 11.46
C ARG A 374 -6.07 5.69 11.82
N TYR A 375 -4.86 6.22 11.81
CA TYR A 375 -4.66 7.67 11.92
C TYR A 375 -4.69 8.31 10.53
N GLU A 376 -5.68 9.16 10.30
CA GLU A 376 -5.77 9.94 9.06
C GLU A 376 -4.68 11.00 9.01
N ARG A 377 -3.97 11.08 7.88
CA ARG A 377 -2.86 12.01 7.67
C ARG A 377 -3.32 13.46 7.49
N HIS A 378 -4.56 13.66 7.04
CA HIS A 378 -5.20 14.97 6.82
C HIS A 378 -6.44 15.11 7.69
N HIS A 379 -6.25 15.20 9.00
CA HIS A 379 -7.35 15.43 9.93
C HIS A 379 -7.52 16.93 10.21
N SER A 380 -8.75 17.43 10.20
CA SER A 380 -9.07 18.83 10.52
C SER A 380 -8.57 19.26 11.91
N ASP A 381 -8.47 18.31 12.84
CA ASP A 381 -8.04 18.58 14.22
C ASP A 381 -6.56 18.26 14.46
N ARG A 382 -5.78 17.96 13.40
CA ARG A 382 -4.30 17.99 13.51
C ARG A 382 -3.87 19.46 13.44
N PRO A 383 -3.03 19.94 14.39
CA PRO A 383 -2.62 21.34 14.47
C PRO A 383 -1.89 21.84 13.23
#